data_AF-A0AAN0K2Z8-F1
#
_entry.id   AF-A0AAN0K2Z8-F1
#
_cell.length_a   1.000
_cell.length_b   1.000
_cell.length_c   1.000
_cell.angle_alpha   90.00
_cell.angle_beta   90.00
_cell.angle_gamma   90.00
#
_symmetry.space_group_name_H-M   'P 1'
#
loop_
_entity.id
_entity.type
_entity.pdbx_description
1 polymer ?
#
loop_
_entity_poly.entity_id
_entity_poly.type
_entity_poly.pdbx_seq_one_letter_code
_entity_poly.pdbx_strand_id
1 'polypeptide(L)'
;MEEPLHNVVVVDPLSVMVSGGSSDINSLMDDKIKIIMTEVIPLLKDHLNTICNVELLQYIQESILNIVIKSDKELNVDESGGGQLKNMFLKQIEISLSSAIGKYINKRLGDIGEDLLVDVSEILFNELSYYQLLKEQ
;
A
#
# COMPACT_ATOMS: atom_id res chain seq x y z
N MET A 1 -11.43 -47.49 -26.19
CA MET A 1 -12.04 -46.81 -25.04
C MET A 1 -11.12 -45.66 -24.72
N GLU A 2 -11.57 -44.45 -25.00
CA GLU A 2 -10.83 -43.22 -24.78
C GLU A 2 -10.98 -42.82 -23.30
N GLU A 3 -9.87 -42.61 -22.60
CA GLU A 3 -9.85 -42.04 -21.24
C GLU A 3 -9.66 -40.52 -21.34
N PRO A 4 -10.33 -39.72 -20.48
CA PRO A 4 -10.46 -38.28 -20.69
C PRO A 4 -9.20 -37.51 -20.27
N LEU A 5 -8.91 -36.44 -21.03
CA LEU A 5 -7.92 -35.42 -20.71
C LEU A 5 -8.08 -34.93 -19.26
N HIS A 6 -7.03 -35.08 -18.45
CA HIS A 6 -6.91 -34.36 -17.19
C HIS A 6 -6.97 -32.86 -17.48
N ASN A 7 -8.00 -32.23 -16.94
CA ASN A 7 -8.15 -30.78 -16.85
C ASN A 7 -6.87 -30.22 -16.21
N VAL A 8 -6.02 -29.57 -17.00
CA VAL A 8 -4.95 -28.72 -16.47
C VAL A 8 -5.67 -27.53 -15.85
N VAL A 9 -5.85 -27.58 -14.53
CA VAL A 9 -6.26 -26.41 -13.75
C VAL A 9 -5.13 -25.40 -13.93
N VAL A 10 -5.36 -24.42 -14.79
CA VAL A 10 -4.61 -23.17 -14.79
C VAL A 10 -4.84 -22.55 -13.42
N VAL A 11 -3.92 -22.84 -12.50
CA VAL A 11 -3.86 -22.18 -11.22
C VAL A 11 -3.51 -20.73 -11.50
N ASP A 12 -4.49 -19.85 -11.29
CA ASP A 12 -4.26 -18.42 -11.31
C ASP A 12 -3.18 -18.12 -10.24
N PRO A 13 -2.09 -17.41 -10.56
CA PRO A 13 -1.03 -17.12 -9.61
C PRO A 13 -1.52 -16.40 -8.34
N LEU A 14 -2.66 -15.72 -8.40
CA LEU A 14 -3.27 -15.03 -7.27
C LEU A 14 -4.10 -15.96 -6.38
N SER A 15 -4.43 -17.19 -6.80
CA SER A 15 -5.24 -18.12 -5.99
C SER A 15 -4.42 -18.92 -4.98
N VAL A 16 -3.09 -19.02 -5.13
CA VAL A 16 -2.24 -19.88 -4.28
C VAL A 16 -1.91 -19.22 -2.92
N MET A 17 -2.18 -17.93 -2.74
CA MET A 17 -1.87 -17.22 -1.49
C MET A 17 -2.87 -17.49 -0.33
N VAL A 18 -3.99 -18.17 -0.58
CA VAL A 18 -5.03 -18.41 0.42
C VAL A 18 -4.98 -19.86 0.93
N SER A 19 -3.98 -20.20 1.74
CA SER A 19 -4.11 -21.32 2.67
C SER A 19 -3.01 -21.31 3.73
N GLY A 20 -3.37 -20.89 4.95
CA GLY A 20 -2.53 -21.04 6.14
C GLY A 20 -3.11 -20.26 7.32
N GLY A 21 -3.60 -20.97 8.34
CA GLY A 21 -4.42 -20.54 9.48
C GLY A 21 -3.83 -19.53 10.47
N SER A 22 -3.36 -18.40 9.95
CA SER A 22 -3.02 -17.15 10.66
C SER A 22 -3.68 -15.95 9.93
N SER A 23 -4.82 -16.23 9.28
CA SER A 23 -5.20 -15.69 7.96
C SER A 23 -6.00 -14.40 7.99
N ASP A 24 -6.77 -14.13 9.05
CA ASP A 24 -7.75 -13.04 9.03
C ASP A 24 -7.10 -11.65 9.13
N ILE A 25 -6.03 -11.50 9.90
CA ILE A 25 -5.34 -10.22 10.08
C ILE A 25 -4.52 -9.87 8.85
N ASN A 26 -3.75 -10.83 8.31
CA ASN A 26 -3.01 -10.63 7.06
C ASN A 26 -3.98 -10.35 5.91
N SER A 27 -5.09 -11.09 5.80
CA SER A 27 -6.13 -10.85 4.79
C SER A 27 -6.81 -9.48 4.96
N LEU A 28 -7.10 -9.05 6.19
CA LEU A 28 -7.68 -7.72 6.46
C LEU A 28 -6.72 -6.61 6.02
N MET A 29 -5.43 -6.82 6.22
CA MET A 29 -4.43 -5.83 5.86
C MET A 29 -4.17 -5.79 4.36
N ASP A 30 -4.16 -6.95 3.71
CA ASP A 30 -4.15 -7.06 2.26
C ASP A 30 -5.34 -6.30 1.66
N ASP A 31 -6.53 -6.42 2.25
CA ASP A 31 -7.72 -5.72 1.77
C ASP A 31 -7.64 -4.20 1.98
N LYS A 32 -7.09 -3.74 3.12
CA LYS A 32 -6.81 -2.31 3.34
C LYS A 32 -5.80 -1.76 2.32
N ILE A 33 -4.72 -2.49 2.07
CA ILE A 33 -3.69 -2.10 1.10
C ILE A 33 -4.29 -2.08 -0.31
N LYS A 34 -5.08 -3.08 -0.70
CA LYS A 34 -5.78 -3.09 -2.00
C LYS A 34 -6.64 -1.85 -2.17
N ILE A 35 -7.43 -1.46 -1.17
CA ILE A 35 -8.25 -0.24 -1.20
C ILE A 35 -7.37 1.00 -1.44
N ILE A 36 -6.29 1.16 -0.69
CA ILE A 36 -5.35 2.27 -0.88
C ILE A 36 -4.77 2.25 -2.30
N MET A 37 -4.33 1.09 -2.78
CA MET A 37 -3.74 0.93 -4.12
C MET A 37 -4.72 1.26 -5.24
N THR A 38 -6.02 1.02 -5.06
CA THR A 38 -7.03 1.42 -6.06
C THR A 38 -7.08 2.92 -6.31
N GLU A 39 -6.68 3.75 -5.34
CA GLU A 39 -6.60 5.21 -5.45
C GLU A 39 -5.18 5.70 -5.80
N VAL A 40 -4.13 4.98 -5.37
CA VAL A 40 -2.73 5.34 -5.71
C VAL A 40 -2.43 5.08 -7.19
N ILE A 41 -2.93 3.99 -7.77
CA ILE A 41 -2.71 3.68 -9.19
C ILE A 41 -3.21 4.81 -10.12
N PRO A 42 -4.46 5.30 -10.02
CA PRO A 42 -4.92 6.41 -10.86
C PRO A 42 -4.16 7.71 -10.60
N LEU A 43 -3.79 8.01 -9.34
CA LEU A 43 -2.94 9.16 -9.01
C LEU A 43 -1.63 9.15 -9.81
N LEU A 44 -0.94 7.99 -9.88
CA LEU A 44 0.31 7.90 -10.63
C LEU A 44 0.09 7.94 -12.15
N LYS A 45 -1.03 7.38 -12.63
CA LYS A 45 -1.38 7.35 -14.06
C LYS A 45 -1.48 8.76 -14.66
N ASP A 46 -1.92 9.74 -13.88
CA ASP A 46 -2.04 11.14 -14.31
C ASP A 46 -0.68 11.82 -14.57
N HIS A 47 0.42 11.21 -14.13
CA HIS A 47 1.76 11.80 -14.18
C HIS A 47 2.82 10.94 -14.89
N LEU A 48 2.46 9.85 -15.57
CA LEU A 48 3.42 8.89 -16.17
C LEU A 48 4.43 9.51 -17.15
N ASN A 49 4.06 10.63 -17.79
CA ASN A 49 4.92 11.32 -18.75
C ASN A 49 5.81 12.39 -18.11
N THR A 50 5.75 12.56 -16.79
CA THR A 50 6.46 13.59 -16.05
C THR A 50 7.76 13.03 -15.44
N ILE A 51 8.80 13.86 -15.43
CA ILE A 51 10.02 13.57 -14.67
C ILE A 51 9.77 13.90 -13.20
N CYS A 52 10.12 12.96 -12.32
CA CYS A 52 10.06 13.12 -10.88
C CYS A 52 11.02 14.23 -10.42
N ASN A 53 10.48 15.44 -10.23
CA ASN A 53 11.14 16.52 -9.50
C ASN A 53 10.68 16.49 -8.03
N VAL A 54 11.30 17.34 -7.19
CA VAL A 54 10.99 17.42 -5.76
C VAL A 54 9.51 17.73 -5.52
N GLU A 55 8.93 18.65 -6.30
CA GLU A 55 7.53 19.07 -6.17
C GLU A 55 6.54 17.93 -6.48
N LEU A 56 6.77 17.17 -7.56
CA LEU A 56 5.94 16.04 -7.94
C LEU A 56 6.03 14.92 -6.89
N LEU A 57 7.24 14.63 -6.39
CA LEU A 57 7.42 13.59 -5.38
C LEU A 57 6.76 13.99 -4.05
N GLN A 58 6.89 15.25 -3.64
CA GLN A 58 6.18 15.77 -2.48
C GLN A 58 4.65 15.68 -2.67
N TYR A 59 4.15 16.08 -3.83
CA TYR A 59 2.73 15.96 -4.15
C TYR A 59 2.23 14.50 -4.09
N ILE A 60 2.99 13.56 -4.66
CA ILE A 60 2.67 12.13 -4.62
C ILE A 60 2.65 11.64 -3.16
N GLN A 61 3.64 12.02 -2.35
CA GLN A 61 3.71 11.65 -0.94
C GLN A 61 2.48 12.14 -0.15
N GLU A 62 2.16 13.43 -0.26
CA GLU A 62 1.02 14.05 0.42
C GLU A 62 -0.31 13.42 -0.04
N SER A 63 -0.42 13.10 -1.33
CA SER A 63 -1.60 12.45 -1.89
C SER A 63 -1.77 11.02 -1.37
N ILE A 64 -0.70 10.22 -1.30
CA ILE A 64 -0.73 8.88 -0.72
C ILE A 64 -1.10 8.94 0.75
N LEU A 65 -0.51 9.85 1.53
CA LEU A 65 -0.82 10.01 2.95
C LEU A 65 -2.30 10.38 3.16
N ASN A 66 -2.85 11.26 2.32
CA ASN A 66 -4.27 11.60 2.33
C ASN A 66 -5.18 10.42 1.96
N ILE A 67 -4.76 9.56 1.02
CA ILE A 67 -5.48 8.32 0.68
C ILE A 67 -5.50 7.39 1.89
N VAL A 68 -4.37 7.19 2.57
CA VAL A 68 -4.29 6.37 3.80
C VAL A 68 -5.26 6.89 4.86
N ILE A 69 -5.24 8.20 5.12
CA ILE A 69 -6.14 8.84 6.10
C ILE A 69 -7.61 8.62 5.75
N LYS A 70 -7.98 8.70 4.46
CA LYS A 70 -9.36 8.48 4.00
C LYS A 70 -9.79 7.02 4.01
N SER A 71 -8.86 6.11 3.74
CA SER A 71 -9.12 4.67 3.61
C SER A 71 -9.56 4.02 4.92
N ASP A 72 -9.19 4.61 6.05
CA ASP A 72 -9.48 4.07 7.36
C ASP A 72 -10.43 4.98 8.14
N LYS A 73 -11.69 4.55 8.24
CA LYS A 73 -12.74 5.29 8.94
C LYS A 73 -12.50 5.38 10.46
N GLU A 74 -11.71 4.46 11.02
CA GLU A 74 -11.29 4.52 12.42
C GLU A 74 -10.16 5.53 12.63
N LEU A 75 -9.53 6.01 11.56
CA LEU A 75 -8.63 7.16 11.61
C LEU A 75 -9.39 8.49 11.64
N ASN A 76 -10.67 8.56 12.04
CA ASN A 76 -11.26 9.84 12.46
C ASN A 76 -10.74 10.19 13.86
N VAL A 77 -10.16 11.38 13.99
CA VAL A 77 -9.47 11.82 15.22
C VAL A 77 -10.51 12.02 16.32
N ASP A 78 -10.59 11.08 17.26
CA ASP A 78 -11.22 11.33 18.54
C ASP A 78 -10.16 11.69 19.60
N GLU A 79 -10.49 12.68 20.44
CA GLU A 79 -9.59 13.36 21.38
C GLU A 79 -9.14 12.50 22.57
N SER A 80 -9.61 11.25 22.70
CA SER A 80 -9.44 10.42 23.91
C SER A 80 -8.18 9.51 23.98
N GLY A 81 -7.10 9.83 23.25
CA GLY A 81 -5.79 9.16 23.39
C GLY A 81 -5.41 8.18 22.27
N GLY A 82 -6.36 7.67 21.48
CA GLY A 82 -6.09 6.93 20.23
C GLY A 82 -5.40 7.78 19.16
N GLY A 83 -5.50 9.11 19.27
CA GLY A 83 -4.84 10.07 18.39
C GLY A 83 -3.30 10.03 18.42
N GLN A 84 -2.67 9.68 19.56
CA GLN A 84 -1.21 9.66 19.65
C GLN A 84 -0.59 8.50 18.87
N LEU A 85 -1.12 7.28 19.07
CA LEU A 85 -0.67 6.08 18.34
C LEU A 85 -0.90 6.25 16.83
N LYS A 86 -2.06 6.78 16.46
CA LYS A 86 -2.38 7.15 15.07
C LYS A 86 -1.38 8.17 14.51
N ASN A 87 -1.09 9.25 15.25
CA ASN A 87 -0.18 10.29 14.78
C ASN A 87 1.24 9.75 14.60
N MET A 88 1.67 8.83 15.48
CA MET A 88 2.93 8.11 15.31
C MET A 88 2.93 7.25 14.05
N PHE A 89 1.87 6.47 13.82
CA PHE A 89 1.72 5.65 12.61
C PHE A 89 1.75 6.48 11.31
N LEU A 90 0.96 7.54 11.22
CA LEU A 90 0.95 8.42 10.04
C LEU A 90 2.31 9.08 9.81
N LYS A 91 2.98 9.50 10.89
CA LYS A 91 4.32 10.07 10.81
C LYS A 91 5.36 9.05 10.34
N GLN A 92 5.25 7.78 10.73
CA GLN A 92 6.14 6.73 10.22
C GLN A 92 5.91 6.46 8.74
N ILE A 93 4.66 6.38 8.29
CA ILE A 93 4.35 6.30 6.85
C ILE A 93 4.95 7.48 6.10
N GLU A 94 4.79 8.71 6.61
CA GLU A 94 5.35 9.91 5.98
C GLU A 94 6.88 9.81 5.85
N ILE A 95 7.58 9.42 6.92
CA ILE A 95 9.05 9.26 6.93
C ILE A 95 9.49 8.17 5.95
N SER A 96 8.89 6.98 6.02
CA SER A 96 9.23 5.83 5.18
C SER A 96 8.96 6.13 3.70
N LEU A 97 7.83 6.75 3.39
CA LEU A 97 7.51 7.20 2.03
C LEU A 97 8.52 8.24 1.54
N SER A 98 8.84 9.26 2.34
CA SER A 98 9.81 10.30 1.95
C SER A 98 11.17 9.68 1.57
N SER A 99 11.62 8.71 2.37
CA SER A 99 12.87 8.01 2.14
C SER A 99 12.83 7.18 0.86
N ALA A 100 11.75 6.42 0.62
CA ALA A 100 11.60 5.59 -0.56
C ALA A 100 11.49 6.42 -1.84
N ILE A 101 10.63 7.44 -1.86
CA ILE A 101 10.35 8.20 -3.08
C ILE A 101 11.55 9.06 -3.53
N GLY A 102 12.42 9.47 -2.59
CA GLY A 102 13.60 10.27 -2.89
C GLY A 102 14.56 9.61 -3.89
N LYS A 103 14.56 8.27 -3.97
CA LYS A 103 15.40 7.52 -4.92
C LYS A 103 14.92 7.62 -6.38
N TYR A 104 13.75 8.22 -6.63
CA TYR A 104 13.17 8.39 -7.95
C TYR A 104 13.39 9.79 -8.55
N ILE A 105 14.05 10.70 -7.85
CA ILE A 105 14.39 12.03 -8.39
C ILE A 105 15.10 11.89 -9.75
N ASN A 106 14.68 12.72 -10.72
CA ASN A 106 15.15 12.75 -12.11
C ASN A 106 14.84 11.49 -12.95
N LYS A 107 14.01 10.57 -12.45
CA LYS A 107 13.48 9.45 -13.25
C LYS A 107 12.12 9.82 -13.82
N ARG A 108 11.75 9.24 -14.96
CA ARG A 108 10.40 9.40 -15.50
C ARG A 108 9.44 8.51 -14.72
N LEU A 109 8.30 9.05 -14.30
CA LEU A 109 7.34 8.30 -13.48
C LEU A 109 6.85 7.03 -14.18
N GLY A 110 6.64 7.07 -15.50
CA GLY A 110 6.23 5.90 -16.29
C GLY A 110 7.26 4.76 -16.31
N ASP A 111 8.54 5.05 -16.07
CA ASP A 111 9.60 4.03 -16.06
C ASP A 111 9.75 3.39 -14.67
N ILE A 112 9.29 4.07 -13.61
CA ILE A 112 9.46 3.64 -12.21
C ILE A 112 8.14 3.39 -11.47
N GLY A 113 7.00 3.54 -12.16
CA GLY A 113 5.68 3.47 -11.54
C GLY A 113 5.40 2.13 -10.86
N GLU A 114 5.86 1.02 -11.45
CA GLU A 114 5.75 -0.31 -10.86
C GLU A 114 6.62 -0.43 -9.60
N ASP A 115 7.89 -0.05 -9.67
CA ASP A 115 8.79 -0.03 -8.50
C ASP A 115 8.22 0.82 -7.36
N LEU A 116 7.66 1.99 -7.69
CA LEU A 116 7.05 2.90 -6.72
C LEU A 116 5.82 2.26 -6.07
N LEU A 117 4.98 1.54 -6.84
CA LEU A 117 3.83 0.83 -6.29
C LEU A 117 4.27 -0.29 -5.34
N VAL A 118 5.33 -1.02 -5.68
CA VAL A 118 5.91 -2.06 -4.81
C VAL A 118 6.40 -1.42 -3.50
N ASP A 119 7.24 -0.39 -3.57
CA ASP A 119 7.74 0.34 -2.40
C ASP A 119 6.59 0.83 -1.50
N VAL A 120 5.56 1.45 -2.09
CA VAL A 120 4.39 1.96 -1.34
C VAL A 120 3.67 0.80 -0.66
N SER A 121 3.44 -0.31 -1.35
CA SER A 121 2.76 -1.47 -0.77
C SER A 121 3.54 -2.11 0.39
N GLU A 122 4.87 -2.21 0.26
CA GLU A 122 5.75 -2.73 1.32
C GLU A 122 5.76 -1.83 2.54
N ILE A 123 5.84 -0.51 2.35
CA ILE A 123 5.76 0.46 3.44
C ILE A 123 4.42 0.36 4.15
N LEU A 124 3.31 0.36 3.41
CA LEU A 124 1.98 0.23 4.00
C LEU A 124 1.85 -1.08 4.78
N PHE A 125 2.35 -2.18 4.23
CA PHE A 125 2.33 -3.48 4.92
C PHE A 125 3.14 -3.45 6.21
N ASN A 126 4.35 -2.93 6.19
CA ASN A 126 5.21 -2.89 7.37
C ASN A 126 4.62 -2.00 8.47
N GLU A 127 4.17 -0.81 8.11
CA GLU A 127 3.64 0.15 9.10
C GLU A 127 2.26 -0.28 9.63
N LEU A 128 1.38 -0.82 8.79
CA LEU A 128 0.08 -1.32 9.24
C LEU A 128 0.25 -2.55 10.15
N SER A 129 1.22 -3.44 9.86
CA SER A 129 1.53 -4.59 10.72
C SER A 129 1.94 -4.10 12.11
N TYR A 130 2.85 -3.12 12.14
CA TYR A 130 3.36 -2.57 13.38
C TYR A 130 2.26 -1.82 14.16
N TYR A 131 1.43 -1.04 13.48
CA TYR A 131 0.31 -0.35 14.10
C TYR A 131 -0.70 -1.33 14.72
N GLN A 132 -1.02 -2.42 14.04
CA GLN A 132 -1.91 -3.46 14.57
C GLN A 132 -1.32 -4.13 15.81
N LEU A 133 -0.02 -4.47 15.78
CA LEU A 133 0.70 -5.03 16.93
C LEU A 133 0.67 -4.11 18.16
N LEU A 134 0.69 -2.79 17.95
CA LEU A 134 0.59 -1.82 19.04
C LEU A 134 -0.84 -1.62 19.56
N LYS A 135 -1.88 -1.83 18.73
CA LYS A 135 -3.29 -1.79 19.16
C LYS A 135 -3.68 -2.98 20.04
N GLU A 136 -2.98 -4.10 19.90
CA GLU A 136 -3.24 -5.35 20.62
C GLU A 136 -2.53 -5.43 21.98
N GLN A 137 -1.75 -4.41 22.34
CA GLN A 137 -1.07 -4.26 23.65
C GLN A 137 -1.83 -3.33 24.59
#